data_AF-D0UZA5-F1
#
_entry.id   AF-D0UZA5-F1
#
_cell.length_a   1.000
_cell.length_b   1.000
_cell.length_c   1.000
_cell.angle_alpha   90.00
_cell.angle_beta   90.00
_cell.angle_gamma   90.00
#
_symmetry.space_group_name_H-M   'P 1'
#
loop_
_entity.id
_entity.type
_entity.pdbx_description
1 polymer ?
#
loop_
_entity_poly.entity_id
_entity_poly.type
_entity_poly.pdbx_seq_one_letter_code
_entity_poly.pdbx_strand_id
1 'polypeptide(L)'
;MTSPLNPDKQPALDTPDSDELPWTPPEDPGPIDDPDPDPEPTPDPTPDPSEVPDPEPIAWEPQTWYSATVVCRTSGCPNENRVVDVPLVYSNNGVASYVQVVDGTCGKRSQFLTATKLDPQPEEE
;
A
#
# COMPACT_ATOMS: atom_id res chain seq x y z
N MET A 1 -13.19 15.95 66.07
CA MET A 1 -13.85 14.75 66.64
C MET A 1 -15.29 15.09 66.93
N THR A 2 -16.24 14.72 66.07
CA THR A 2 -17.62 14.52 66.56
C THR A 2 -18.42 13.74 65.52
N SER A 3 -18.75 12.50 65.85
CA SER A 3 -20.04 11.94 65.47
C SER A 3 -20.96 12.08 66.67
N PRO A 4 -22.22 12.44 66.45
CA PRO A 4 -23.31 11.75 67.12
C PRO A 4 -24.30 11.23 66.05
N LEU A 5 -24.63 9.93 66.07
CA LEU A 5 -25.81 9.36 66.72
C LEU A 5 -27.07 10.22 66.48
N ASN A 6 -27.98 9.82 65.58
CA ASN A 6 -29.15 8.93 65.83
C ASN A 6 -30.05 9.44 66.98
N PRO A 7 -31.34 9.09 67.10
CA PRO A 7 -32.24 8.38 66.18
C PRO A 7 -33.65 9.02 66.16
N ASP A 8 -34.57 8.40 65.43
CA ASP A 8 -36.01 8.27 65.74
C ASP A 8 -36.79 9.48 66.31
N LYS A 9 -37.86 9.90 65.61
CA LYS A 9 -39.17 9.21 65.70
C LYS A 9 -40.29 9.99 64.98
N GLN A 10 -40.71 9.44 63.81
CA GLN A 10 -42.10 9.18 63.37
C GLN A 10 -43.11 10.36 63.27
N PRO A 11 -44.14 10.34 62.37
CA PRO A 11 -44.97 9.17 62.09
C PRO A 11 -45.46 8.95 60.65
N ALA A 12 -46.02 7.76 60.50
CA ALA A 12 -46.69 7.21 59.33
C ALA A 12 -47.86 8.07 58.87
N LEU A 13 -48.06 8.12 57.55
CA LEU A 13 -49.32 8.47 56.95
C LEU A 13 -49.61 7.54 55.78
N ASP A 14 -50.68 6.78 55.97
CA ASP A 14 -51.56 6.13 55.02
C ASP A 14 -51.18 6.23 53.53
N THR A 15 -50.72 5.10 52.99
CA THR A 15 -51.11 4.65 51.65
C THR A 15 -52.60 4.34 51.67
N PRO A 16 -53.41 4.70 50.65
CA PRO A 16 -53.16 4.10 49.34
C PRO A 16 -53.58 4.96 48.14
N ASP A 17 -52.86 4.83 47.03
CA ASP A 17 -53.51 4.82 45.71
C ASP A 17 -52.56 4.14 44.73
N SER A 18 -52.93 2.95 44.25
CA SER A 18 -53.48 2.82 42.90
C SER A 18 -52.48 3.33 41.86
N ASP A 19 -51.51 2.49 41.50
CA ASP A 19 -51.29 2.07 40.11
C ASP A 19 -50.10 1.11 40.05
N GLU A 20 -49.87 0.50 38.89
CA GLU A 20 -48.69 -0.33 38.56
C GLU A 20 -48.68 -1.79 39.05
N LEU A 21 -49.52 -2.56 38.35
CA LEU A 21 -49.18 -3.75 37.55
C LEU A 21 -48.11 -4.76 38.06
N PRO A 22 -48.37 -6.07 37.92
CA PRO A 22 -47.44 -7.12 38.32
C PRO A 22 -46.18 -7.10 37.44
N TRP A 23 -45.04 -6.72 38.01
CA TRP A 23 -43.75 -7.00 37.39
C TRP A 23 -43.50 -8.51 37.41
N THR A 24 -43.77 -9.18 36.29
CA THR A 24 -43.17 -10.49 35.99
C THR A 24 -41.71 -10.26 35.61
N PRO A 25 -40.74 -10.94 36.24
CA PRO A 25 -39.35 -10.90 35.81
C PRO A 25 -39.27 -11.41 34.35
N PRO A 26 -38.49 -10.75 33.47
CA PRO A 26 -38.26 -11.28 32.13
C PRO A 26 -37.51 -12.61 32.25
N GLU A 27 -37.96 -13.59 31.47
CA GLU A 27 -37.29 -14.89 31.34
C GLU A 27 -35.86 -14.68 30.83
N ASP A 28 -34.91 -15.38 31.45
CA ASP A 28 -33.49 -15.38 31.17
C ASP A 28 -33.24 -15.64 29.67
N PRO A 29 -32.68 -14.69 28.91
CA PRO A 29 -32.33 -14.95 27.51
C PRO A 29 -31.21 -16.00 27.52
N GLY A 30 -31.51 -17.17 26.96
CA GLY A 30 -30.56 -18.27 26.83
C GLY A 30 -29.26 -17.85 26.12
N PRO A 31 -28.24 -18.75 26.10
CA PRO A 31 -26.91 -18.43 25.62
C PRO A 31 -26.96 -17.80 24.22
N ILE A 32 -26.45 -16.58 24.13
CA ILE A 32 -26.24 -15.85 22.88
C ILE A 32 -25.19 -16.63 22.09
N ASP A 33 -25.59 -17.20 20.96
CA ASP A 33 -24.65 -17.77 19.99
C ASP A 33 -23.69 -16.67 19.55
N ASP A 34 -22.40 -16.84 19.89
CA ASP A 34 -21.32 -15.96 19.46
C ASP A 34 -21.21 -16.03 17.93
N PRO A 35 -21.21 -14.90 17.20
CA PRO A 35 -21.08 -14.94 15.75
C PRO A 35 -19.72 -15.52 15.37
N ASP A 36 -19.74 -16.58 14.57
CA ASP A 36 -18.58 -17.26 13.98
C ASP A 36 -17.59 -16.22 13.42
N PRO A 37 -16.29 -16.28 13.76
CA PRO A 37 -15.31 -15.31 13.29
C PRO A 37 -15.27 -15.31 11.76
N ASP A 38 -15.53 -14.14 11.18
CA ASP A 38 -15.46 -13.89 9.73
C ASP A 38 -14.11 -14.41 9.18
N PRO A 39 -14.11 -15.23 8.11
CA PRO A 39 -12.88 -15.79 7.58
C PRO A 39 -11.94 -14.67 7.16
N GLU A 40 -10.71 -14.68 7.70
CA GLU A 40 -9.68 -13.72 7.31
C GLU A 40 -9.53 -13.69 5.78
N PRO A 41 -9.43 -12.49 5.16
CA PRO A 41 -9.24 -12.38 3.73
C PRO A 41 -7.95 -13.11 3.35
N THR A 42 -8.07 -14.13 2.48
CA THR A 42 -6.91 -14.79 1.89
C THR A 42 -6.01 -13.73 1.25
N PRO A 43 -4.70 -13.73 1.53
CA PRO A 43 -3.78 -12.81 0.89
C PRO A 43 -3.85 -13.01 -0.63
N ASP A 44 -3.93 -11.89 -1.35
CA ASP A 44 -3.89 -11.85 -2.81
C ASP A 44 -2.65 -12.65 -3.30
N PRO A 45 -2.76 -13.46 -4.37
CA PRO A 45 -1.60 -14.14 -4.93
C PRO A 45 -0.47 -13.13 -5.16
N THR A 46 0.72 -13.46 -4.62
CA THR A 46 1.94 -12.73 -4.98
C THR A 46 2.06 -12.78 -6.51
N PRO A 47 2.24 -11.64 -7.21
CA PRO A 47 2.47 -11.66 -8.65
C PRO A 47 3.61 -12.63 -8.92
N ASP A 48 3.38 -13.58 -9.83
CA ASP A 48 4.43 -14.41 -10.39
C ASP A 48 5.61 -13.49 -10.74
N PRO A 49 6.88 -13.83 -10.49
CA PRO A 49 8.03 -13.00 -10.85
C PRO A 49 8.00 -12.75 -12.35
N SER A 50 7.27 -11.68 -12.71
CA SER A 50 6.79 -11.42 -14.04
C SER A 50 7.96 -11.40 -14.99
N GLU A 51 7.80 -12.09 -16.11
CA GLU A 51 8.65 -11.95 -17.28
C GLU A 51 8.94 -10.45 -17.48
N VAL A 52 10.22 -10.08 -17.53
CA VAL A 52 10.58 -8.70 -17.83
C VAL A 52 9.94 -8.35 -19.17
N PRO A 53 9.16 -7.26 -19.26
CA PRO A 53 8.44 -6.95 -20.48
C PRO A 53 9.41 -6.83 -21.66
N ASP A 54 8.93 -7.20 -22.84
CA ASP A 54 9.67 -6.89 -24.05
C ASP A 54 9.70 -5.38 -24.29
N PRO A 55 10.81 -4.86 -24.83
CA PRO A 55 10.98 -3.44 -25.03
C PRO A 55 10.01 -2.93 -26.10
N GLU A 56 9.40 -1.79 -25.84
CA GLU A 56 8.65 -1.06 -26.85
C GLU A 56 9.59 -0.18 -27.70
N PRO A 57 9.25 0.12 -28.97
CA PRO A 57 10.02 1.05 -29.77
C PRO A 57 10.02 2.45 -29.16
N ILE A 58 11.21 2.99 -28.88
CA ILE A 58 11.38 4.34 -28.34
C ILE A 58 11.70 5.31 -29.48
N ALA A 59 10.92 6.38 -29.59
CA ALA A 59 11.19 7.49 -30.49
C ALA A 59 12.14 8.49 -29.82
N TRP A 60 13.42 8.44 -30.20
CA TRP A 60 14.44 9.34 -29.68
C TRP A 60 14.49 10.64 -30.48
N GLU A 61 14.49 11.77 -29.78
CA GLU A 61 14.72 13.10 -30.33
C GLU A 61 16.21 13.45 -30.21
N PRO A 62 16.78 14.22 -31.15
CA PRO A 62 18.13 14.73 -31.01
C PRO A 62 18.22 15.74 -29.85
N GLN A 63 19.42 15.86 -29.27
CA GLN A 63 19.75 16.80 -28.19
C GLN A 63 18.71 16.82 -27.07
N THR A 64 18.29 15.65 -26.60
CA THR A 64 17.18 15.52 -25.64
C THR A 64 17.55 14.56 -24.51
N TRP A 65 17.22 14.94 -23.29
CA TRP A 65 17.35 14.14 -22.07
C TRP A 65 16.07 13.38 -21.75
N TYR A 66 16.25 12.15 -21.27
CA TYR A 66 15.20 11.21 -20.90
C TYR A 66 15.48 10.62 -19.52
N SER A 67 14.42 10.29 -18.78
CA SER A 67 14.48 9.21 -17.78
C SER A 67 14.12 7.90 -18.45
N ALA A 68 14.72 6.80 -18.06
CA ALA A 68 14.52 5.52 -18.71
C ALA A 68 14.52 4.36 -17.72
N THR A 69 13.92 3.25 -18.11
CA THR A 69 14.15 1.97 -17.44
C THR A 69 14.92 1.05 -18.37
N VAL A 70 15.89 0.34 -17.80
CA VAL A 70 16.73 -0.58 -18.57
C VAL A 70 16.81 -1.93 -17.88
N VAL A 71 17.14 -2.96 -18.65
CA VAL A 71 17.40 -4.31 -18.15
C VAL A 71 18.66 -4.88 -18.77
N CYS A 72 19.44 -5.62 -17.98
CA CYS A 72 20.49 -6.46 -18.53
C CYS A 72 19.92 -7.81 -18.92
N ARG A 73 19.99 -8.19 -20.21
CA ARG A 73 19.61 -9.53 -20.70
C ARG A 73 20.82 -10.42 -20.97
N THR A 74 21.97 -10.10 -20.38
CA THR A 74 23.19 -10.91 -20.56
C THR A 74 23.09 -12.14 -19.68
N SER A 75 23.01 -13.32 -20.31
CA SER A 75 22.95 -14.59 -19.59
C SER A 75 24.15 -14.77 -18.66
N GLY A 76 23.87 -15.07 -17.38
CA GLY A 76 24.87 -15.25 -16.34
C GLY A 76 25.40 -13.95 -15.73
N CYS A 77 24.84 -12.78 -16.10
CA CYS A 77 25.13 -11.55 -15.38
C CYS A 77 24.43 -11.57 -14.00
N PRO A 78 25.09 -11.13 -12.92
CA PRO A 78 24.44 -10.94 -11.63
C PRO A 78 23.24 -9.97 -11.65
N ASN A 79 23.17 -9.08 -12.65
CA ASN A 79 22.04 -8.17 -12.88
C ASN A 79 21.12 -8.63 -14.01
N GLU A 80 21.22 -9.89 -14.46
CA GLU A 80 20.33 -10.44 -15.47
C GLU A 80 18.86 -10.29 -15.05
N ASN A 81 18.03 -9.79 -15.97
CA ASN A 81 16.60 -9.54 -15.78
C ASN A 81 16.26 -8.55 -14.65
N ARG A 82 17.25 -7.81 -14.14
CA ARG A 82 17.00 -6.73 -13.18
C ARG A 82 16.65 -5.44 -13.92
N VAL A 83 15.45 -4.94 -13.69
CA VAL A 83 15.01 -3.62 -14.17
C VAL A 83 15.62 -2.54 -13.27
N VAL A 84 16.21 -1.52 -13.89
CA VAL A 84 16.88 -0.40 -13.22
C VAL A 84 16.41 0.91 -13.83
N ASP A 85 16.04 1.86 -12.97
CA ASP A 85 15.77 3.23 -13.36
C ASP A 85 17.08 3.99 -13.62
N VAL A 86 17.14 4.62 -14.78
CA VAL A 86 18.23 5.51 -15.18
C VAL A 86 17.63 6.91 -15.29
N PRO A 87 17.83 7.78 -14.28
CA PRO A 87 17.12 9.05 -14.18
C PRO A 87 17.52 10.03 -15.29
N LEU A 88 18.68 9.84 -15.90
CA LEU A 88 19.24 10.77 -16.85
C LEU A 88 20.00 10.05 -17.97
N VAL A 89 19.46 10.12 -19.18
CA VAL A 89 20.03 9.55 -20.41
C VAL A 89 19.96 10.61 -21.53
N TYR A 90 21.08 10.85 -22.20
CA TYR A 90 21.14 11.81 -23.30
C TYR A 90 21.04 11.11 -24.66
N SER A 91 20.18 11.65 -25.52
CA SER A 91 20.14 11.34 -26.95
C SER A 91 20.75 12.48 -27.74
N ASN A 92 21.88 12.22 -28.40
CA ASN A 92 22.58 13.23 -29.21
C ASN A 92 21.89 13.47 -30.56
N ASN A 93 21.72 12.42 -31.36
CA ASN A 93 21.26 12.52 -32.75
C ASN A 93 19.88 11.86 -33.01
N GLY A 94 19.16 11.44 -31.97
CA GLY A 94 17.87 10.76 -32.11
C GLY A 94 17.99 9.31 -32.62
N VAL A 95 19.19 8.73 -32.65
CA VAL A 95 19.42 7.38 -33.15
C VAL A 95 19.68 6.42 -31.97
N ALA A 96 18.77 5.46 -31.77
CA ALA A 96 18.78 4.53 -30.65
C ALA A 96 20.12 3.79 -30.45
N SER A 97 20.84 3.43 -31.52
CA SER A 97 22.13 2.72 -31.43
C SER A 97 23.25 3.52 -30.75
N TYR A 98 23.12 4.84 -30.69
CA TYR A 98 24.06 5.73 -30.02
C TYR A 98 23.68 6.04 -28.57
N VAL A 99 22.45 5.72 -28.15
CA VAL A 99 22.00 5.83 -26.77
C VAL A 99 22.31 4.52 -26.06
N GLN A 100 23.17 4.57 -25.04
CA GLN A 100 23.68 3.35 -24.39
C GLN A 100 23.75 3.53 -22.89
N VAL A 101 23.21 2.54 -22.18
CA VAL A 101 23.51 2.30 -20.76
C VAL A 101 24.26 0.98 -20.71
N VAL A 102 25.41 0.99 -20.02
CA VAL A 102 26.24 -0.20 -19.85
C VAL A 102 26.05 -0.71 -18.44
N ASP A 103 25.75 -2.00 -18.31
CA ASP A 103 25.72 -2.67 -17.02
C ASP A 103 27.15 -2.72 -16.46
N GLY A 104 27.36 -2.08 -15.31
CA GLY A 104 28.66 -2.02 -14.65
C GLY A 104 29.20 -3.38 -14.20
N THR A 105 28.36 -4.41 -14.08
CA THR A 105 28.78 -5.74 -13.62
C THR A 105 29.32 -6.60 -14.76
N CYS A 106 28.65 -6.65 -15.93
CA CYS A 106 29.10 -7.46 -17.06
C CYS A 106 29.72 -6.66 -18.22
N GLY A 107 29.67 -5.32 -18.17
CA GLY A 107 30.21 -4.44 -19.22
C GLY A 107 29.46 -4.52 -20.55
N LYS A 108 28.25 -5.08 -20.57
CA LYS A 108 27.40 -5.20 -21.77
C LYS A 108 26.35 -4.11 -21.78
N ARG A 109 25.84 -3.80 -22.98
CA ARG A 109 24.75 -2.84 -23.14
C ARG A 109 23.48 -3.41 -22.52
N SER A 110 22.85 -2.61 -21.66
CA SER A 110 21.50 -2.86 -21.20
C SER A 110 20.51 -2.52 -22.32
N GLN A 111 19.36 -3.19 -22.30
CA GLN A 111 18.26 -2.92 -23.19
C GLN A 111 17.31 -1.92 -22.53
N PHE A 112 16.90 -0.90 -23.27
CA PHE A 112 15.88 0.06 -22.83
C PHE A 112 14.49 -0.59 -22.90
N LEU A 113 13.71 -0.48 -21.83
CA LEU A 113 12.32 -0.91 -21.78
C LEU A 113 11.38 0.27 -22.00
N THR A 114 11.64 1.38 -21.31
CA THR A 114 10.90 2.64 -21.46
C THR A 114 11.86 3.82 -21.49
N ALA A 115 11.43 4.92 -22.10
CA ALA A 115 12.08 6.22 -21.97
C ALA A 115 11.04 7.34 -22.01
N THR A 116 11.11 8.23 -21.03
CA THR A 116 10.22 9.39 -20.90
C THR A 116 11.07 10.65 -21.06
N LYS A 117 10.69 11.50 -22.01
CA LYS A 117 11.34 12.79 -22.22
C LYS A 117 11.22 13.63 -20.94
N LEU A 118 12.33 14.20 -20.48
CA LEU A 118 12.31 15.07 -19.30
C LEU A 118 11.66 16.42 -19.64
N ASP A 119 10.83 16.91 -18.74
CA ASP A 119 10.25 18.25 -18.82
C ASP A 119 10.20 18.87 -17.42
N PRO A 120 11.01 19.91 -17.11
CA PRO A 120 11.93 20.60 -18.01
C PRO A 120 13.18 19.76 -18.38
N GLN A 121 13.82 20.12 -19.49
CA GLN A 121 15.16 19.62 -19.85
C GLN A 121 16.21 20.23 -18.88
N PRO A 122 17.20 19.45 -18.42
CA PRO A 122 18.28 19.97 -17.59
C PRO A 122 19.16 20.95 -18.37
N GLU A 123 19.81 21.87 -17.66
CA GLU A 123 20.74 22.84 -18.26
C GLU A 123 21.97 22.10 -18.81
N GLU A 124 22.40 22.47 -20.02
CA GLU A 124 23.64 21.97 -20.60
C GLU A 124 24.83 22.73 -19.98
N GLU A 125 25.73 22.00 -19.32
CA GLU A 125 26.97 22.54 -18.71
C GLU A 125 28.09 22.83 -19.73
#